data_AF-A0A2S5GFT9-F1
#
_entry.id   AF-A0A2S5GFT9-F1
#
_cell.length_a   1.000
_cell.length_b   1.000
_cell.length_c   1.000
_cell.angle_alpha   90.00
_cell.angle_beta   90.00
_cell.angle_gamma   90.00
#
_symmetry.space_group_name_H-M   'P 1'
#
loop_
_entity.id
_entity.type
_entity.pdbx_description
1 polymer ?
#
loop_
_entity_poly.entity_id
_entity_poly.type
_entity_poly.pdbx_seq_one_letter_code
_entity_poly.pdbx_strand_id
1 'polypeptide(L)'
;MGLVEKLQIRVSNMQFVDVEEGQVVHVRFNATDAQQQINMNGYVVATTQEFFSSSTSSEGITELVRGKILARLGEPAEEEKETE
;
A
#
# COMPACT_ATOMS: atom_id res chain seq x y z
N MET A 1 -11.05 14.11 -3.90
CA MET A 1 -11.70 13.00 -3.18
C MET A 1 -11.71 11.82 -4.13
N GLY A 2 -10.72 10.96 -3.96
CA GLY A 2 -10.20 10.06 -5.00
C GLY A 2 -10.91 8.71 -5.05
N LEU A 3 -10.86 8.05 -6.20
CA LEU A 3 -11.43 6.72 -6.47
C LEU A 3 -11.05 5.65 -5.43
N VAL A 4 -9.90 5.82 -4.77
CA VAL A 4 -9.34 4.88 -3.79
C VAL A 4 -10.15 4.81 -2.48
N GLU A 5 -10.83 5.90 -2.09
CA GLU A 5 -11.56 5.97 -0.81
C GLU A 5 -12.78 5.03 -0.79
N LYS A 6 -13.31 4.69 -1.97
CA LYS A 6 -14.47 3.81 -2.17
C LYS A 6 -14.11 2.33 -2.35
N LEU A 7 -12.83 1.98 -2.32
CA LEU A 7 -12.39 0.61 -2.47
C LEU A 7 -12.38 -0.13 -1.15
N GLN A 8 -12.88 -1.36 -1.18
CA GLN A 8 -12.69 -2.32 -0.11
C GLN A 8 -11.29 -2.91 -0.22
N ILE A 9 -10.41 -2.53 0.69
CA ILE A 9 -9.03 -3.04 0.76
C ILE A 9 -9.01 -4.24 1.72
N ARG A 10 -8.41 -5.35 1.27
CA ARG A 10 -8.15 -6.55 2.05
C ARG A 10 -6.65 -6.85 2.02
N VAL A 11 -6.03 -6.91 3.20
CA VAL A 11 -4.64 -7.33 3.33
C VAL A 11 -4.56 -8.84 3.19
N SER A 12 -3.74 -9.33 2.28
CA SER A 12 -3.62 -10.76 1.96
C SER A 12 -2.38 -11.40 2.55
N ASN A 13 -1.24 -10.69 2.55
CA ASN A 13 0.01 -11.21 3.08
C ASN A 13 0.93 -10.09 3.54
N MET A 14 1.82 -10.39 4.47
CA MET A 14 2.82 -9.46 5.00
C MET A 14 4.18 -10.16 4.96
N GLN A 15 5.16 -9.53 4.34
CA GLN A 15 6.51 -10.07 4.22
C GLN A 15 7.52 -9.05 4.74
N PHE A 16 8.34 -9.46 5.70
CA PHE A 16 9.45 -8.66 6.20
C PHE A 16 10.65 -8.92 5.30
N VAL A 17 11.30 -7.84 4.85
CA VAL A 17 12.44 -7.87 3.93
C VAL A 17 13.53 -7.01 4.53
N ASP A 18 14.72 -7.59 4.69
CA ASP A 18 15.92 -6.85 5.06
C ASP A 18 16.52 -6.18 3.81
N VAL A 19 16.71 -4.87 3.90
CA VAL A 19 17.34 -4.00 2.89
C VAL A 19 18.57 -3.34 3.50
N GLU A 20 19.45 -2.75 2.69
CA GLU A 20 20.71 -2.15 3.17
C GLU A 20 20.49 -1.05 4.23
N GLU A 21 19.35 -0.35 4.19
CA GLU A 21 18.98 0.70 5.15
C GLU A 21 18.16 0.21 6.36
N GLY A 22 17.89 -1.10 6.49
CA GLY A 22 17.16 -1.68 7.61
C GLY A 22 16.11 -2.70 7.20
N GLN A 23 15.08 -2.91 8.02
CA GLN A 23 14.01 -3.85 7.72
C GLN A 23 12.73 -3.12 7.27
N VAL A 24 12.19 -3.54 6.13
CA VAL A 24 10.90 -3.05 5.59
C VAL A 24 9.86 -4.17 5.57
N VAL A 25 8.59 -3.78 5.48
CA VAL A 25 7.44 -4.68 5.43
C VAL A 25 6.70 -4.45 4.12
N HIS A 26 6.64 -5.51 3.31
CA HIS A 26 5.83 -5.56 2.11
C HIS A 26 4.44 -6.06 2.49
N VAL A 27 3.46 -5.15 2.45
CA VAL A 27 2.06 -5.47 2.76
C VAL A 27 1.32 -5.66 1.45
N ARG A 28 1.01 -6.92 1.12
CA ARG A 28 0.22 -7.27 -0.06
C ARG A 28 -1.26 -7.03 0.21
N PHE A 29 -1.92 -6.37 -0.74
CA PHE A 29 -3.32 -6.05 -0.64
C PHE A 29 -4.07 -6.41 -1.93
N ASN A 30 -5.36 -6.66 -1.74
CA ASN A 30 -6.34 -6.70 -2.81
C ASN A 30 -7.38 -5.61 -2.54
N ALA A 31 -7.72 -4.81 -3.54
CA ALA A 31 -8.69 -3.74 -3.45
C ALA A 31 -9.78 -3.96 -4.50
N THR A 32 -11.03 -4.03 -4.07
CA THR A 32 -12.18 -4.18 -4.96
C THR A 32 -13.16 -3.04 -4.78
N ASP A 33 -13.81 -2.59 -5.83
CA ASP A 33 -14.94 -1.66 -5.67
C ASP A 33 -16.22 -2.40 -5.24
N ALA A 34 -17.22 -1.63 -4.80
CA ALA A 34 -18.50 -2.18 -4.33
C ALA A 34 -19.28 -2.95 -5.41
N GLN A 35 -19.10 -2.61 -6.68
CA GLN A 35 -19.70 -3.31 -7.82
C GLN A 35 -18.86 -4.50 -8.30
N GLN A 36 -17.70 -4.75 -7.67
CA GLN A 36 -16.75 -5.81 -8.01
C GLN A 36 -16.26 -5.78 -9.48
N GLN A 37 -16.32 -4.61 -10.11
CA GLN A 37 -15.87 -4.38 -11.47
C GLN A 37 -14.40 -3.95 -11.52
N ILE A 38 -13.92 -3.30 -10.47
CA ILE A 38 -12.52 -2.95 -10.27
C ILE A 38 -11.90 -3.96 -9.32
N ASN A 39 -10.82 -4.60 -9.75
CA ASN A 39 -9.99 -5.45 -8.92
C ASN A 39 -8.54 -5.01 -9.09
N MET A 40 -7.94 -4.57 -7.99
CA MET A 40 -6.53 -4.17 -7.94
C MET A 40 -5.81 -5.05 -6.94
N ASN A 41 -4.65 -5.54 -7.33
CA ASN A 41 -3.76 -6.31 -6.49
C ASN A 41 -2.38 -5.69 -6.53
N GLY A 42 -1.74 -5.61 -5.37
CA GLY A 42 -0.43 -4.99 -5.27
C GLY A 42 0.20 -5.17 -3.91
N TYR A 43 1.27 -4.44 -3.68
CA TYR A 43 1.88 -4.32 -2.38
C TYR A 43 2.29 -2.87 -2.14
N VAL A 44 2.30 -2.50 -0.86
CA VAL A 44 2.93 -1.26 -0.41
C VAL A 44 4.13 -1.62 0.46
N VAL A 45 5.14 -0.76 0.42
CA VAL A 45 6.30 -0.86 1.29
C VAL A 45 6.11 0.11 2.45
N ALA A 46 6.20 -0.42 3.66
CA ALA A 46 6.19 0.36 4.89
C ALA A 46 7.43 0.01 5.70
N THR A 47 7.92 0.96 6.51
CA THR A 47 8.94 0.63 7.51
C THR A 47 8.34 -0.26 8.60
N THR A 48 9.17 -1.02 9.30
CA THR A 48 8.73 -1.78 10.48
C THR A 48 8.09 -0.90 11.53
N GLN A 49 8.63 0.30 11.77
CA GLN A 49 8.05 1.25 12.72
C GLN A 49 6.64 1.70 12.34
N GLU A 50 6.42 2.07 11.07
CA GLU A 50 5.07 2.41 10.56
C GLU A 50 4.12 1.22 10.69
N PHE A 51 4.58 0.04 10.28
CA PHE A 51 3.79 -1.18 10.34
C PHE A 51 3.37 -1.50 11.79
N PHE A 52 4.30 -1.51 12.74
CA PHE A 52 3.99 -1.83 14.13
C PHE A 52 3.06 -0.80 14.76
N SER A 53 3.26 0.48 14.46
CA SER A 53 2.39 1.56 14.95
C SER A 53 0.94 1.43 14.45
N SER A 54 0.77 0.96 13.20
CA SER A 54 -0.55 0.73 12.59
C SER A 54 -1.14 -0.66 12.88
N SER A 55 -0.32 -1.64 13.27
CA SER A 55 -0.74 -3.04 13.52
C SER A 55 -1.53 -3.23 14.81
N THR A 56 -1.61 -2.20 15.65
CA THR A 56 -2.36 -2.19 16.91
C THR A 56 -3.86 -2.44 16.73
N SER A 57 -4.38 -2.32 15.50
CA SER A 57 -5.74 -2.70 15.13
C SER A 57 -5.79 -3.21 13.69
N SER A 58 -6.68 -4.16 13.39
CA SER A 58 -6.84 -4.71 12.03
C SER A 58 -7.20 -3.65 10.99
N GLU A 59 -7.94 -2.61 11.40
CA GLU A 59 -8.26 -1.45 10.56
C GLU A 59 -7.04 -0.56 10.31
N GLY A 60 -6.10 -0.49 11.25
CA GLY A 60 -4.94 0.40 11.16
C GLY A 60 -3.98 0.02 10.02
N ILE A 61 -3.77 -1.27 9.76
CA ILE A 61 -2.97 -1.72 8.60
C ILE A 61 -3.67 -1.36 7.28
N THR A 62 -5.01 -1.42 7.26
CA THR A 62 -5.79 -1.08 6.07
C THR A 62 -5.69 0.41 5.75
N GLU A 63 -5.73 1.27 6.78
CA GLU A 63 -5.50 2.71 6.64
C GLU A 63 -4.07 3.05 6.21
N LEU A 64 -3.07 2.32 6.74
CA LEU A 64 -1.67 2.46 6.28
C LEU A 64 -1.55 2.14 4.79
N VAL A 65 -2.14 1.04 4.33
CA VAL A 65 -2.15 0.65 2.92
C VAL A 65 -2.86 1.71 2.08
N ARG A 66 -4.03 2.19 2.51
CA ARG A 66 -4.78 3.25 1.84
C ARG A 66 -3.96 4.53 1.70
N GLY A 67 -3.31 4.96 2.77
CA GLY A 67 -2.43 6.14 2.78
C GLY A 67 -1.26 6.01 1.80
N LYS A 68 -0.59 4.84 1.79
CA LYS A 68 0.51 4.56 0.86
C LYS A 68 0.05 4.50 -0.61
N ILE A 69 -1.12 3.91 -0.88
CA ILE A 69 -1.72 3.90 -2.24
C ILE A 69 -2.04 5.33 -2.69
N LEU A 70 -2.66 6.13 -1.82
CA LEU A 70 -3.00 7.53 -2.13
C LEU A 70 -1.75 8.38 -2.36
N ALA A 71 -0.68 8.18 -1.57
CA ALA A 71 0.60 8.82 -1.81
C ALA A 71 1.14 8.44 -3.19
N ARG A 72 1.20 7.14 -3.49
CA ARG A 72 1.73 6.62 -4.75
C ARG A 72 0.96 7.04 -6.01
N LEU A 73 -0.37 7.18 -5.90
CA LEU A 73 -1.26 7.58 -7.00
C LEU A 73 -1.49 9.10 -7.07
N GLY A 74 -1.23 9.80 -5.96
CA GLY A 74 -1.31 11.26 -5.85
C GLY A 74 -0.02 11.96 -6.25
N GLU A 75 1.11 11.26 -6.14
CA GLU A 75 2.36 11.67 -6.77
C GLU A 75 2.26 11.42 -8.29
N PRO A 76 2.48 12.44 -9.15
CA PRO A 76 2.74 12.15 -10.55
C PRO A 76 3.94 11.22 -10.59
N ALA A 77 3.80 10.07 -11.24
CA ALA A 77 4.93 9.20 -11.48
C ALA A 77 6.05 10.06 -12.09
N GLU A 78 7.16 10.22 -11.38
CA GLU A 78 8.37 10.73 -12.02
C GLU A 78 8.66 9.75 -13.14
N GLU A 79 8.36 10.17 -14.37
CA GLU A 79 8.78 9.51 -15.59
C GLU A 79 10.28 9.27 -15.44
N GLU A 80 10.65 8.00 -15.33
CA GLU A 80 12.02 7.55 -15.44
C GLU A 80 12.54 8.15 -16.74
N LYS A 81 13.38 9.19 -16.63
CA LYS A 81 14.15 9.67 -17.78
C LYS A 81 15.06 8.51 -18.17
N GLU A 82 14.64 7.75 -19.18
CA GLU A 82 15.54 6.98 -20.01
C GLU A 82 16.61 7.95 -20.51
N THR A 83 17.79 7.87 -19.91
CA THR A 83 18.99 8.51 -20.46
C THR A 83 19.52 7.56 -21.51
N GLU A 84 19.32 7.91 -22.77
CA GLU A 84 19.96 7.30 -23.95
C GLU A 84 21.47 7.63 -23.99
#